data_AF-A0A438D6R7-F1
#
_entry.id   AF-A0A438D6R7-F1
#
_cell.length_a   1.000
_cell.length_b   1.000
_cell.length_c   1.000
_cell.angle_alpha   90.00
_cell.angle_beta   90.00
_cell.angle_gamma   90.00
#
_symmetry.space_group_name_H-M   'P 1'
#
loop_
_entity.id
_entity.type
_entity.pdbx_description
1 polymer ?
#
loop_
_entity_poly.entity_id
_entity_poly.type
_entity_poly.pdbx_seq_one_letter_code
_entity_poly.pdbx_strand_id
1 'polypeptide(L)'
;MLDFVINMMQVPQFVLDYMWGKGEACKIVCTQPRRISATSVAERISFEKGENVGDSVGYKIRLESKGGRHSSIIFCTNGILLRVLVSKGTDRLKPEALRKAAKRDISDITHIIVDHFCIQHIIE
;
A
#
# COMPACT_ATOMS: atom_id res chain seq x y z
N MET A 1 19.16 15.78 2.11
CA MET A 1 17.91 15.65 2.92
C MET A 1 16.69 15.45 2.03
N LEU A 2 16.60 16.15 0.88
CA LEU A 2 15.65 15.85 -0.19
C LEU A 2 15.84 14.46 -0.83
N ASP A 3 17.06 13.90 -0.79
CA ASP A 3 17.39 12.65 -1.51
C ASP A 3 16.82 11.38 -0.86
N PHE A 4 16.56 11.37 0.45
CA PHE A 4 16.12 10.16 1.15
C PHE A 4 14.60 9.92 1.05
N VAL A 5 13.80 11.00 1.04
CA VAL A 5 12.35 10.94 0.86
C VAL A 5 11.99 10.56 -0.57
N ILE A 6 12.80 10.97 -1.56
CA ILE A 6 12.62 10.59 -2.96
C ILE A 6 12.90 9.09 -3.16
N ASN A 7 13.95 8.53 -2.56
CA ASN A 7 14.34 7.14 -2.81
C ASN A 7 13.26 6.12 -2.42
N MET A 8 12.61 6.26 -1.26
CA MET A 8 11.55 5.33 -0.84
C MET A 8 10.27 5.43 -1.67
N MET A 9 10.03 6.57 -2.32
CA MET A 9 8.91 6.74 -3.26
C MET A 9 9.13 6.06 -4.61
N GLN A 10 10.38 5.87 -5.04
CA GLN A 10 10.67 5.28 -6.34
C GLN A 10 10.73 3.74 -6.30
N VAL A 11 11.12 3.14 -5.16
CA VAL A 11 11.21 1.67 -5.04
C VAL A 11 9.90 0.95 -5.43
N PRO A 12 8.71 1.34 -4.93
CA PRO A 12 7.46 0.70 -5.34
C PRO A 12 7.18 0.86 -6.83
N GLN A 13 7.55 2.00 -7.42
CA GLN A 13 7.35 2.26 -8.84
C GLN A 13 8.28 1.38 -9.70
N PHE A 14 9.55 1.28 -9.35
CA PHE A 14 10.51 0.41 -10.06
C PHE A 14 10.12 -1.06 -10.01
N VAL A 15 9.68 -1.56 -8.85
CA VAL A 15 9.19 -2.95 -8.73
C VAL A 15 7.95 -3.14 -9.59
N LEU A 16 7.03 -2.18 -9.59
CA LEU A 16 5.81 -2.26 -10.40
C LEU A 16 6.13 -2.31 -11.90
N ASP A 17 6.97 -1.40 -12.38
CA ASP A 17 7.38 -1.32 -13.78
C ASP A 17 8.13 -2.58 -14.24
N TYR A 18 9.00 -3.13 -13.38
CA TYR A 18 9.70 -4.39 -13.67
C TYR A 18 8.75 -5.58 -13.83
N MET A 19 7.78 -5.72 -12.93
CA MET A 19 6.80 -6.82 -12.97
C MET A 19 5.85 -6.68 -14.17
N TRP A 20 5.43 -5.46 -14.50
CA TRP A 20 4.65 -5.19 -15.71
C TRP A 20 5.43 -5.47 -16.98
N GLY A 21 6.74 -5.16 -17.02
CA GLY A 21 7.61 -5.53 -18.14
C GLY A 21 7.70 -7.05 -18.37
N LYS A 22 7.40 -7.86 -17.36
CA LYS A 22 7.28 -9.32 -17.47
C LYS A 22 5.87 -9.82 -17.78
N GLY A 23 4.87 -8.94 -17.81
CA GLY A 23 3.46 -9.32 -17.94
C GLY A 23 2.87 -9.95 -16.67
N GLU A 24 3.52 -9.78 -15.52
CA GLU A 24 3.06 -10.37 -14.26
C GLU A 24 2.16 -9.39 -13.49
N ALA A 25 1.14 -9.94 -12.82
CA ALA A 25 0.29 -9.16 -11.93
C ALA A 25 1.11 -8.66 -10.74
N CYS A 26 1.01 -7.37 -10.43
CA CYS A 26 1.75 -6.75 -9.34
C CYS A 26 0.84 -5.86 -8.49
N LYS A 27 0.84 -6.13 -7.19
CA LYS A 27 0.20 -5.32 -6.16
C LYS A 27 1.12 -5.21 -4.95
N ILE A 28 1.53 -3.98 -4.69
CA ILE A 28 2.54 -3.62 -3.69
C ILE A 28 1.83 -2.93 -2.53
N VAL A 29 2.15 -3.37 -1.31
CA VAL A 29 1.72 -2.69 -0.09
C VAL A 29 2.94 -2.11 0.60
N CYS A 30 2.94 -0.80 0.78
CA CYS A 30 3.98 -0.09 1.49
C CYS A 30 3.44 0.31 2.86
N THR A 31 4.13 -0.06 3.94
CA THR A 31 3.76 0.46 5.26
C THR A 31 4.38 1.82 5.52
N GLN A 32 3.73 2.58 6.40
CA GLN A 32 4.15 3.90 6.87
C GLN A 32 3.92 3.99 8.39
N PRO A 33 4.85 4.56 9.17
CA PRO A 33 4.70 4.63 10.63
C PRO A 33 3.52 5.52 11.06
N ARG A 34 3.23 6.59 10.30
CA ARG A 34 2.18 7.57 10.62
C ARG A 34 1.14 7.68 9.51
N ARG A 35 -0.08 8.05 9.90
CA ARG A 35 -1.22 8.22 8.99
C ARG A 35 -0.96 9.28 7.92
N ILE A 36 -0.47 10.45 8.34
CA ILE A 36 -0.16 11.57 7.45
C ILE A 36 0.86 11.20 6.38
N SER A 37 1.81 10.33 6.70
CA SER A 37 2.81 9.89 5.73
C SER A 37 2.22 8.92 4.71
N ALA A 38 1.32 8.03 5.13
CA ALA A 38 0.59 7.18 4.18
C ALA A 38 -0.24 7.99 3.18
N THR A 39 -0.90 9.06 3.65
CA THR A 39 -1.70 9.94 2.78
C THR A 39 -0.82 10.79 1.87
N SER A 40 0.16 11.50 2.44
CA SER A 40 1.02 12.43 1.68
C SER A 40 1.90 11.73 0.65
N VAL A 41 2.40 10.52 0.93
CA VAL A 41 3.17 9.76 -0.06
C VAL A 41 2.27 9.29 -1.20
N ALA A 42 1.07 8.80 -0.90
CA ALA A 42 0.12 8.41 -1.94
C ALA A 42 -0.27 9.59 -2.83
N GLU A 43 -0.55 10.77 -2.24
CA GLU A 43 -0.82 12.01 -2.96
C GLU A 43 0.35 12.42 -3.85
N ARG A 44 1.56 12.40 -3.31
CA ARG A 44 2.74 12.80 -4.04
C ARG A 44 3.04 11.88 -5.22
N ILE A 45 2.98 10.55 -5.05
CA ILE A 45 3.22 9.62 -6.16
C ILE A 45 2.12 9.71 -7.22
N SER A 46 0.85 9.83 -6.80
CA SER A 46 -0.26 10.00 -7.75
C SER A 46 -0.06 11.28 -8.59
N PHE A 47 0.37 12.37 -7.94
CA PHE A 47 0.72 13.62 -8.61
C PHE A 47 1.87 13.45 -9.61
N GLU A 48 2.95 12.76 -9.23
CA GLU A 48 4.09 12.47 -10.14
C GLU A 48 3.67 11.63 -11.35
N LYS A 49 2.67 10.75 -11.19
CA LYS A 49 2.09 9.94 -12.26
C LYS A 49 1.02 10.67 -13.08
N GLY A 50 0.61 11.88 -12.68
CA GLY A 50 -0.47 12.62 -13.33
C GLY A 50 -1.85 12.00 -13.16
N GLU A 51 -2.08 11.25 -12.08
CA GLU A 51 -3.34 10.58 -11.77
C GLU A 51 -3.94 11.03 -10.43
N ASN A 52 -5.18 10.63 -10.15
CA ASN A 52 -5.77 10.89 -8.84
C ASN A 52 -5.43 9.76 -7.87
N VAL A 53 -5.24 10.12 -6.60
CA VAL A 53 -5.20 9.10 -5.54
C VAL A 53 -6.49 8.29 -5.60
N GLY A 54 -6.35 6.97 -5.68
CA GLY A 54 -7.42 6.01 -5.85
C GLY A 54 -7.38 5.25 -7.16
N ASP A 55 -6.66 5.77 -8.16
CA ASP A 55 -6.44 5.13 -9.46
C ASP A 55 -5.39 4.02 -9.29
N SER A 56 -4.17 4.16 -9.83
CA SER A 56 -3.11 3.15 -9.67
C SER A 56 -2.43 3.20 -8.29
N VAL A 57 -2.49 4.34 -7.60
CA VAL A 57 -1.92 4.55 -6.26
C VAL A 57 -3.01 4.90 -5.25
N GLY A 58 -2.98 4.28 -4.07
CA GLY A 58 -3.94 4.52 -3.00
C GLY A 58 -3.34 4.44 -1.60
N TYR A 59 -4.17 4.71 -0.59
CA TYR A 59 -3.80 4.54 0.80
C TYR A 59 -4.91 3.95 1.68
N LYS A 60 -4.50 3.34 2.80
CA LYS A 60 -5.38 2.76 3.82
C LYS A 60 -4.86 3.03 5.21
N ILE A 61 -5.59 3.85 5.94
CA ILE A 61 -5.31 4.18 7.32
C ILE A 61 -6.53 3.87 8.18
N ARG A 62 -6.40 4.07 9.49
CA ARG A 62 -7.55 3.88 10.38
C ARG A 62 -8.64 4.90 10.03
N LEU A 63 -9.86 4.41 9.81
CA LEU A 63 -11.08 5.17 9.49
C LEU A 63 -11.14 5.82 8.10
N GLU A 64 -10.09 5.70 7.29
CA GLU A 64 -10.02 6.39 6.00
C GLU A 64 -9.22 5.58 4.98
N SER A 65 -9.71 5.52 3.76
CA SER A 65 -9.07 4.82 2.65
C SER A 65 -9.46 5.43 1.32
N LYS A 66 -8.50 5.53 0.40
CA LYS A 66 -8.72 5.92 -0.99
C LYS A 66 -7.97 4.96 -1.90
N GLY A 67 -8.66 4.39 -2.89
CA GLY A 67 -8.15 3.28 -3.70
C GLY A 67 -8.37 1.92 -3.05
N GLY A 68 -7.80 0.87 -3.64
CA GLY A 68 -8.06 -0.49 -3.19
C GLY A 68 -7.79 -1.55 -4.25
N ARG A 69 -8.82 -2.28 -4.67
CA ARG A 69 -8.73 -3.39 -5.65
C ARG A 69 -7.98 -3.00 -6.92
N HIS A 70 -8.29 -1.83 -7.47
CA HIS A 70 -7.71 -1.33 -8.73
C HIS A 70 -6.33 -0.69 -8.57
N SER A 71 -5.94 -0.32 -7.35
CA SER A 71 -4.65 0.30 -7.10
C SER A 71 -3.55 -0.75 -7.02
N SER A 72 -2.51 -0.57 -7.83
CA SER A 72 -1.31 -1.40 -7.86
C SER A 72 -0.39 -1.09 -6.68
N ILE A 73 -0.41 0.13 -6.15
CA ILE A 73 0.37 0.53 -4.97
C ILE A 73 -0.58 1.01 -3.88
N ILE A 74 -0.46 0.44 -2.68
CA ILE A 74 -1.24 0.84 -1.50
C ILE A 74 -0.30 1.22 -0.35
N PHE A 75 -0.37 2.47 0.10
CA PHE A 75 0.27 2.93 1.32
C PHE A 75 -0.62 2.69 2.52
N CYS A 76 -0.11 2.12 3.61
CA CYS A 76 -0.93 1.88 4.79
C CYS A 76 -0.15 2.02 6.09
N THR A 77 -0.83 2.15 7.22
CA THR A 77 -0.12 2.06 8.50
C THR A 77 0.19 0.60 8.86
N ASN A 78 1.23 0.38 9.66
CA ASN A 78 1.59 -0.95 10.18
C ASN A 78 0.38 -1.69 10.77
N GLY A 79 -0.45 -0.99 11.56
CA GLY A 79 -1.66 -1.58 12.16
C GLY A 79 -2.71 -2.03 11.14
N ILE A 80 -2.82 -1.35 9.99
CA ILE A 80 -3.73 -1.77 8.91
C ILE A 80 -3.19 -3.03 8.23
N LEU A 81 -1.89 -3.07 7.91
CA LEU A 81 -1.27 -4.26 7.32
C LEU A 81 -1.42 -5.48 8.24
N LEU A 82 -1.08 -5.34 9.52
CA LEU A 82 -1.20 -6.42 10.51
C LEU A 82 -2.63 -6.96 10.59
N ARG A 83 -3.64 -6.07 10.63
CA ARG A 83 -5.05 -6.48 10.64
C ARG A 83 -5.42 -7.30 9.40
N VAL A 84 -4.95 -6.89 8.22
CA VAL A 84 -5.21 -7.61 6.97
C VAL A 84 -4.55 -8.98 6.97
N LEU A 85 -3.29 -9.08 7.42
CA LEU A 85 -2.56 -10.35 7.47
C LEU A 85 -3.18 -11.32 8.48
N VAL A 86 -3.54 -10.86 9.68
CA VAL A 86 -4.22 -11.69 10.70
C VAL A 86 -5.60 -12.14 10.22
N SER A 87 -6.35 -11.25 9.56
CA SER A 87 -7.66 -11.60 8.98
C SER A 87 -7.52 -12.65 7.87
N LYS A 88 -6.50 -12.55 7.01
CA LYS A 88 -6.21 -13.59 5.99
C LYS A 88 -5.84 -14.93 6.61
N GLY A 89 -5.03 -14.95 7.68
CA GLY A 89 -4.65 -16.18 8.37
C GLY A 89 -5.87 -16.91 8.98
N THR A 90 -6.75 -16.14 9.62
CA THR A 90 -7.97 -16.66 10.25
C THR A 90 -9.06 -17.05 9.24
N ASP A 91 -9.17 -16.35 8.11
CA ASP A 91 -10.15 -16.69 7.06
C ASP A 91 -9.82 -18.00 6.34
N ARG A 92 -8.56 -18.47 6.36
CA ARG A 92 -8.20 -19.82 5.87
C ARG A 92 -8.70 -20.95 6.77
N LEU A 93 -9.03 -20.64 8.03
CA LEU A 93 -9.53 -21.62 9.01
C LEU A 93 -11.06 -21.68 9.04
N LYS A 94 -11.75 -20.81 8.29
CA LYS A 94 -13.22 -20.80 8.22
C LYS A 94 -13.71 -21.75 7.12
N PRO A 95 -14.78 -22.53 7.36
CA PRO A 95 -15.45 -23.33 6.33
C PRO A 95 -15.80 -22.47 5.11
N GLU A 96 -15.64 -23.02 3.90
CA GLU A 96 -15.79 -22.29 2.63
C GLU A 96 -17.14 -21.57 2.50
N ALA A 97 -18.20 -22.13 3.06
CA ALA A 97 -19.55 -21.55 3.11
C ALA A 97 -19.66 -20.23 3.91
N LEU A 98 -18.70 -19.94 4.79
CA LEU A 98 -18.64 -18.73 5.63
C LEU A 98 -17.57 -17.73 5.18
N ARG A 99 -16.95 -17.92 4.01
CA ARG A 99 -16.12 -16.88 3.36
C ARG A 99 -17.04 -15.78 2.83
N LYS A 100 -17.74 -15.09 3.74
CA LYS A 100 -18.46 -13.85 3.46
C LYS A 100 -17.51 -12.95 2.69
N ALA A 101 -18.04 -12.23 1.70
CA ALA A 101 -17.36 -11.21 0.92
C ALA A 101 -16.86 -10.07 1.83
N ALA A 102 -15.89 -10.36 2.68
CA ALA A 102 -15.01 -9.38 3.27
C ALA A 102 -14.35 -8.76 2.06
N LYS A 103 -14.79 -7.54 1.73
CA LYS A 103 -14.27 -6.67 0.68
C LYS A 103 -12.79 -6.45 1.00
N ARG A 104 -11.96 -7.46 0.73
CA ARG A 104 -10.57 -7.56 1.11
C ARG A 104 -9.82 -6.84 0.02
N ASP A 105 -9.80 -5.55 0.21
CA ASP A 105 -9.40 -4.58 -0.76
C ASP A 105 -7.83 -4.49 -0.83
N ILE A 106 -7.17 -5.54 -0.33
CA ILE A 106 -5.74 -5.86 -0.31
C ILE A 106 -5.58 -7.42 -0.38
N SER A 107 -6.49 -8.15 -1.03
CA SER A 107 -6.50 -9.64 -1.06
C SER A 107 -5.30 -10.23 -1.79
N ASP A 108 -4.80 -9.55 -2.81
CA ASP A 108 -3.86 -10.11 -3.80
C ASP A 108 -2.49 -9.43 -3.68
N ILE A 109 -1.96 -9.37 -2.46
CA ILE A 109 -0.63 -8.77 -2.21
C ILE A 109 0.43 -9.68 -2.84
N THR A 110 1.24 -9.09 -3.71
CA THR A 110 2.43 -9.75 -4.28
C THR A 110 3.69 -9.34 -3.54
N HIS A 111 3.77 -8.09 -3.10
CA HIS A 111 4.96 -7.52 -2.46
C HIS A 111 4.57 -6.65 -1.26
N ILE A 112 5.34 -6.75 -0.18
CA ILE A 112 5.23 -5.89 1.00
C ILE A 112 6.55 -5.15 1.17
N ILE A 113 6.49 -3.82 1.23
CA ILE A 113 7.62 -2.94 1.52
C ILE A 113 7.37 -2.34 2.91
N VAL A 114 8.29 -2.56 3.84
CA VAL A 114 8.19 -2.03 5.20
C VAL A 114 9.07 -0.79 5.31
N ASP A 115 8.45 0.35 5.52
CA ASP A 115 9.20 1.60 5.73
C ASP A 115 9.64 1.70 7.20
N HIS A 116 10.96 1.78 7.41
CA HIS A 116 11.57 1.85 8.74
C HIS A 116 12.15 3.26 9.04
N PHE A 117 12.17 4.22 8.10
CA PHE A 117 12.98 5.44 8.29
C PHE A 117 12.37 6.80 7.87
N CYS A 118 11.21 6.90 7.21
CA CYS A 118 10.85 8.17 6.56
C CYS A 118 10.35 9.35 7.44
N ILE A 119 10.10 9.22 8.75
CA ILE A 119 9.38 10.30 9.50
C ILE A 119 10.14 10.89 10.69
N GLN A 120 11.35 10.42 11.01
CA GLN A 120 12.13 11.07 12.07
C GLN A 120 12.70 12.44 11.65
N HIS A 121 12.54 12.85 10.38
CA HIS A 121 13.02 14.12 9.85
C HIS A 121 11.94 15.00 9.17
N ILE A 122 10.65 14.64 9.25
CA ILE A 122 9.55 15.45 8.65
C ILE A 122 8.70 16.15 9.73
N ILE A 123 8.85 15.79 11.02
CA ILE A 123 8.08 16.38 12.13
C ILE A 123 8.99 17.11 13.14
N GLU A 124 10.29 17.27 12.84
CA GLU A 124 11.22 18.13 13.60
C GLU A 124 11.82 19.20 12.69
#